data_AF-E4YS57-F1
#
_entry.id   AF-E4YS57-F1
#
_cell.length_a   1.000
_cell.length_b   1.000
_cell.length_c   1.000
_cell.angle_alpha   90.00
_cell.angle_beta   90.00
_cell.angle_gamma   90.00
#
_symmetry.space_group_name_H-M   'P 1'
#
loop_
_entity.id
_entity.type
_entity.pdbx_description
1 polymer ?
#
loop_
_entity_poly.entity_id
_entity_poly.type
_entity_poly.pdbx_seq_one_letter_code
_entity_poly.pdbx_strand_id
1 'polypeptide(L)'
;MEIFEYTNKDLSAANIDQLWEQQWKRIESTGLLRYDQPRENPNVKFVESEEGFKFAFQYLLNRGSKRRARVQFSSVNEPFSNERFHFGKINSSEILFTLKPAHRPNSSTTAIANVSPIEWGHFLLVPNLEQNSMQKITRGTREVVF
;
A
#
# COMPACT_ATOMS: atom_id res chain seq x y z
N MET A 1 -19.47 -4.57 4.70
CA MET A 1 -18.01 -4.65 4.96
C MET A 1 -17.70 -3.54 5.93
N GLU A 2 -17.21 -3.85 7.13
CA GLU A 2 -16.87 -2.82 8.12
C GLU A 2 -15.68 -2.01 7.59
N ILE A 3 -15.94 -0.76 7.22
CA ILE A 3 -14.90 0.22 6.97
C ILE A 3 -14.56 0.80 8.34
N PHE A 4 -13.41 0.40 8.89
CA PHE A 4 -12.96 0.97 10.14
C PHE A 4 -12.44 2.38 9.89
N GLU A 5 -13.16 3.35 10.47
CA GLU A 5 -12.80 4.76 10.43
C GLU A 5 -12.12 5.13 11.75
N TYR A 6 -10.87 5.57 11.69
CA TYR A 6 -10.12 6.01 12.85
C TYR A 6 -9.69 7.46 12.68
N THR A 7 -9.74 8.22 13.78
CA THR A 7 -9.14 9.55 13.86
C THR A 7 -7.74 9.46 14.45
N ASN A 8 -6.92 10.50 14.27
CA ASN A 8 -5.59 10.58 14.90
C ASN A 8 -5.64 10.48 16.44
N LYS A 9 -6.79 10.71 17.07
CA LYS A 9 -6.96 10.55 18.53
C LYS A 9 -7.15 9.10 18.95
N ASP A 10 -7.58 8.24 18.03
CA ASP A 10 -7.90 6.82 18.29
C ASP A 10 -6.67 5.91 18.11
N LEU A 11 -5.59 6.44 17.53
CA LEU A 11 -4.44 5.68 17.06
C LEU A 11 -3.19 6.01 17.87
N SER A 12 -2.89 5.20 18.89
CA SER A 12 -1.52 5.07 19.37
C SER A 12 -0.71 4.22 18.36
N ALA A 13 0.62 4.37 18.34
CA ALA A 13 1.49 3.55 17.47
C ALA A 13 1.28 2.04 17.71
N ALA A 14 1.07 1.61 18.96
CA ALA A 14 0.78 0.22 19.26
C ALA A 14 -0.58 -0.25 18.71
N ASN A 15 -1.59 0.63 18.71
CA ASN A 15 -2.92 0.30 18.21
C ASN A 15 -2.93 0.18 16.68
N ILE A 16 -2.17 1.02 15.97
CA ILE A 16 -2.13 0.98 14.50
C ILE A 16 -1.39 -0.25 13.99
N ASP A 17 -0.30 -0.67 14.64
CA ASP A 17 0.43 -1.89 14.27
C ASP A 17 -0.44 -3.14 14.46
N GLN A 18 -1.17 -3.22 15.58
CA GLN A 18 -2.10 -4.32 15.86
C GLN A 18 -3.25 -4.37 14.86
N LEU A 19 -3.88 -3.21 14.58
CA LEU A 19 -4.94 -3.09 13.58
C LEU A 19 -4.42 -3.52 12.21
N TRP A 20 -3.28 -3.01 11.79
CA TRP A 20 -2.67 -3.34 10.51
C TRP A 20 -2.37 -4.84 10.39
N GLU A 21 -1.76 -5.44 11.41
CA GLU A 21 -1.43 -6.87 11.40
C GLU A 21 -2.70 -7.73 11.34
N GLN A 22 -3.75 -7.35 12.08
CA GLN A 22 -5.05 -8.03 12.02
C GLN A 22 -5.67 -7.92 10.62
N GLN A 23 -5.68 -6.73 10.03
CA GLN A 23 -6.26 -6.52 8.70
C GLN A 23 -5.43 -7.23 7.61
N TRP A 24 -4.12 -7.28 7.72
CA TRP A 24 -3.29 -8.02 6.77
C TRP A 24 -3.57 -9.53 6.83
N LYS A 25 -3.66 -10.12 8.03
CA LYS A 25 -4.03 -11.54 8.19
C LYS A 25 -5.42 -11.84 7.60
N ARG A 26 -6.36 -10.89 7.70
CA ARG A 26 -7.66 -10.99 7.02
C ARG A 26 -7.48 -11.00 5.49
N ILE A 27 -6.62 -10.15 4.93
CA ILE A 27 -6.36 -10.16 3.49
C ILE A 27 -5.76 -11.50 3.05
N GLU A 28 -4.83 -12.06 3.80
CA GLU A 28 -4.23 -13.36 3.48
C GLU A 28 -5.29 -14.48 3.41
N SER A 29 -6.29 -14.46 4.29
CA SER A 29 -7.36 -15.47 4.28
C SER A 29 -8.40 -15.30 3.17
N THR A 30 -8.40 -14.17 2.45
CA THR A 30 -9.39 -13.88 1.40
C THR A 30 -9.01 -14.41 0.01
N GLY A 31 -7.75 -14.81 -0.20
CA GLY A 31 -7.25 -15.21 -1.52
C GLY A 31 -7.11 -14.06 -2.53
N LEU A 32 -7.18 -12.80 -2.09
CA LEU A 32 -7.03 -11.61 -2.95
C LEU A 32 -5.59 -11.41 -3.46
N LEU A 33 -4.60 -11.92 -2.73
CA LEU A 33 -3.20 -11.81 -3.12
C LEU A 33 -2.93 -12.71 -4.33
N ARG A 34 -2.17 -12.21 -5.30
CA ARG A 34 -1.81 -12.99 -6.50
C ARG A 34 -0.88 -14.16 -6.21
N TYR A 35 -0.24 -14.13 -5.05
CA TYR A 35 0.66 -15.15 -4.55
C TYR A 35 0.87 -14.95 -3.06
N ASP A 36 1.15 -16.05 -2.38
CA ASP A 36 1.57 -16.01 -0.99
C ASP A 36 2.95 -15.38 -0.90
N GLN A 37 3.09 -14.46 0.05
CA GLN A 37 4.34 -13.79 0.37
C GLN A 37 4.65 -14.07 1.84
N PRO A 38 5.66 -14.90 2.16
CA PRO A 38 5.95 -15.27 3.54
C PRO A 38 6.39 -14.04 4.34
N ARG A 39 6.10 -14.05 5.65
CA ARG A 39 6.49 -12.97 6.59
C ARG A 39 7.99 -12.69 6.56
N GLU A 40 8.79 -13.73 6.41
CA GLU A 40 10.23 -13.64 6.21
C GLU A 40 10.58 -14.17 4.83
N ASN A 41 11.40 -13.42 4.09
CA ASN A 41 11.95 -13.91 2.83
C ASN A 41 13.28 -14.63 3.10
N PRO A 42 13.36 -15.96 2.99
CA PRO A 42 14.61 -16.69 3.23
C PRO A 42 15.65 -16.46 2.14
N ASN A 43 15.27 -15.85 1.00
CA ASN A 43 16.14 -15.63 -0.15
C ASN A 43 16.60 -14.17 -0.25
N VAL A 44 17.07 -13.63 0.87
CA VAL A 44 17.67 -12.29 0.93
C VAL A 44 19.17 -12.41 1.15
N LYS A 45 19.96 -11.74 0.30
CA LYS A 45 21.40 -11.61 0.47
C LYS A 45 21.76 -10.17 0.77
N PHE A 46 22.46 -9.95 1.87
CA PHE A 46 23.04 -8.65 2.21
C PHE A 46 24.47 -8.57 1.68
N VAL A 47 24.82 -7.44 1.06
CA VAL A 47 26.16 -7.16 0.54
C VAL A 47 26.56 -5.77 0.99
N GLU A 48 27.80 -5.61 1.42
CA GLU A 48 28.38 -4.32 1.79
C GLU A 48 29.46 -3.97 0.76
N SER A 49 29.46 -2.74 0.26
CA SER A 49 30.50 -2.24 -0.64
C SER A 49 31.75 -1.86 0.15
N GLU A 50 32.88 -1.67 -0.55
CA GLU A 50 34.13 -1.22 0.06
C GLU A 50 33.98 0.18 0.72
N GLU A 51 33.09 1.01 0.19
CA GLU A 51 32.73 2.33 0.72
C GLU A 51 31.69 2.27 1.85
N GLY A 52 31.25 1.08 2.26
CA GLY A 52 30.31 0.87 3.38
C GLY A 52 28.82 0.96 3.01
N PHE A 53 28.46 0.95 1.72
CA PHE A 53 27.04 0.91 1.33
C PHE A 53 26.47 -0.50 1.51
N LYS A 54 25.32 -0.60 2.20
CA LYS A 54 24.64 -1.87 2.45
C LYS A 54 23.48 -2.07 1.49
N PHE A 55 23.49 -3.19 0.77
CA PHE A 55 22.48 -3.58 -0.20
C PHE A 55 21.77 -4.84 0.25
N ALA A 56 20.46 -4.90 0.04
CA ALA A 56 19.65 -6.10 0.22
C ALA A 56 19.14 -6.59 -1.13
N PHE A 57 19.60 -7.78 -1.56
CA PHE A 57 19.15 -8.44 -2.77
C PHE A 57 18.10 -9.47 -2.41
N GLN A 58 16.84 -9.21 -2.77
CA GLN A 58 15.73 -10.10 -2.48
C GLN A 58 15.31 -10.88 -3.72
N TYR A 59 15.32 -12.20 -3.63
CA TYR A 59 14.75 -13.04 -4.68
C TYR A 59 13.25 -13.22 -4.45
N LEU A 60 12.44 -12.76 -5.40
CA LEU A 60 10.97 -12.75 -5.33
C LEU A 60 10.38 -13.57 -6.48
N LEU A 61 10.51 -14.90 -6.39
CA LEU A 61 10.15 -15.84 -7.45
C LEU A 61 8.73 -15.64 -7.98
N ASN A 62 7.73 -15.70 -7.09
CA ASN A 62 6.32 -15.57 -7.46
C ASN A 62 6.01 -14.19 -8.05
N ARG A 63 6.58 -13.13 -7.49
CA ARG A 63 6.37 -11.76 -7.99
C ARG A 63 6.93 -11.56 -9.38
N GLY A 64 8.08 -12.16 -9.68
CA GLY A 64 8.73 -12.07 -10.99
C GLY A 64 7.81 -12.54 -12.12
N SER A 65 7.02 -13.60 -11.88
CA SER A 65 6.15 -14.23 -12.88
C SER A 65 4.68 -13.84 -12.78
N LYS A 66 4.13 -13.60 -11.58
CA LYS A 66 2.69 -13.39 -11.34
C LYS A 66 2.26 -11.93 -11.24
N ARG A 67 3.21 -10.98 -11.19
CA ARG A 67 2.90 -9.54 -11.18
C ARG A 67 2.32 -9.11 -12.53
N ARG A 68 1.42 -8.14 -12.50
CA ARG A 68 0.87 -7.51 -13.71
C ARG A 68 1.98 -6.91 -14.59
N ALA A 69 1.74 -6.90 -15.91
CA ALA A 69 2.54 -6.14 -16.85
C ALA A 69 2.62 -4.66 -16.43
N ARG A 70 3.75 -4.01 -16.69
CA ARG A 70 3.89 -2.57 -16.45
C ARG A 70 2.93 -1.82 -17.37
N VAL A 71 2.26 -0.81 -16.81
CA VAL A 71 1.55 0.17 -17.63
C VAL A 71 2.60 1.10 -18.21
N GLN A 72 2.52 1.35 -19.51
CA GLN A 72 3.38 2.32 -20.17
C GLN A 72 2.81 3.71 -19.93
N PHE A 73 3.66 4.61 -19.46
CA PHE A 73 3.35 6.03 -19.33
C PHE A 73 4.25 6.79 -20.31
N SER A 74 3.65 7.71 -21.05
CA SER A 74 4.31 8.62 -21.98
C SER A 74 4.92 9.83 -21.27
N SER A 75 4.44 10.19 -20.08
CA SER A 75 4.94 11.30 -19.27
C SER A 75 4.73 11.08 -17.76
N VAL A 76 5.53 11.76 -16.94
CA VAL A 76 5.33 11.84 -15.48
C VAL A 76 4.05 12.61 -15.15
N ASN A 77 3.70 13.62 -15.95
CA ASN A 77 2.52 14.45 -15.73
C ASN A 77 1.45 14.15 -16.80
N GLU A 78 0.92 12.94 -16.77
CA GLU A 78 -0.24 12.58 -17.58
C GLU A 78 -1.55 13.01 -16.90
N PRO A 79 -2.58 13.37 -17.69
CA PRO A 79 -3.92 13.60 -17.16
C PRO A 79 -4.53 12.29 -16.63
N PHE A 80 -5.45 12.42 -15.68
CA PHE A 80 -6.26 11.28 -15.23
C PHE A 80 -7.07 10.71 -16.41
N SER A 81 -7.18 9.38 -16.48
CA SER A 81 -7.98 8.66 -17.47
C SER A 81 -8.79 7.58 -16.76
N ASN A 82 -10.11 7.62 -16.94
CA ASN A 82 -11.03 6.65 -16.34
C ASN A 82 -10.95 5.29 -17.05
N GLU A 83 -10.37 5.23 -18.24
CA GLU A 83 -10.18 4.02 -19.04
C GLU A 83 -9.02 3.18 -18.48
N ARG A 84 -7.98 3.84 -17.96
CA ARG A 84 -6.82 3.19 -17.35
C ARG A 84 -7.13 2.68 -15.93
N PHE A 85 -6.19 1.94 -15.35
CA PHE A 85 -6.30 1.57 -13.93
C PHE A 85 -6.23 2.84 -13.07
N HIS A 86 -7.15 2.96 -12.12
CA HIS A 86 -7.14 3.93 -11.03
C HIS A 86 -7.67 3.26 -9.76
N PHE A 87 -7.40 3.84 -8.60
CA PHE A 87 -7.72 3.20 -7.33
C PHE A 87 -9.23 3.08 -7.04
N GLY A 88 -10.09 3.88 -7.68
CA GLY A 88 -11.54 3.63 -7.65
C GLY A 88 -12.01 2.33 -8.30
N LYS A 89 -11.11 1.56 -8.94
CA LYS A 89 -11.39 0.22 -9.50
C LYS A 89 -10.91 -0.94 -8.63
N ILE A 90 -10.34 -0.68 -7.45
CA ILE A 90 -9.93 -1.77 -6.55
C ILE A 90 -11.16 -2.53 -6.04
N ASN A 91 -10.96 -3.80 -5.68
CA ASN A 91 -11.96 -4.51 -4.91
C ASN A 91 -12.01 -3.91 -3.50
N SER A 92 -13.21 -3.58 -3.00
CA SER A 92 -13.37 -3.04 -1.64
C SER A 92 -12.75 -3.94 -0.58
N SER A 93 -12.71 -5.26 -0.82
CA SER A 93 -12.07 -6.24 0.07
C SER A 93 -10.56 -6.04 0.24
N GLU A 94 -9.90 -5.29 -0.65
CA GLU A 94 -8.48 -4.90 -0.56
C GLU A 94 -8.24 -3.81 0.49
N ILE A 95 -9.28 -3.10 0.94
CA ILE A 95 -9.15 -2.02 1.93
C ILE A 95 -8.80 -2.62 3.29
N LEU A 96 -7.75 -2.10 3.94
CA LEU A 96 -7.34 -2.45 5.30
C LEU A 96 -8.07 -1.56 6.31
N PHE A 97 -7.93 -0.24 6.16
CA PHE A 97 -8.56 0.77 7.02
C PHE A 97 -8.50 2.15 6.34
N THR A 98 -9.26 3.13 6.84
CA THR A 98 -9.21 4.52 6.37
C THR A 98 -8.90 5.48 7.51
N LEU A 99 -7.90 6.33 7.29
CA LEU A 99 -7.48 7.37 8.21
C LEU A 99 -8.18 8.68 7.82
N LYS A 100 -8.83 9.33 8.80
CA LYS A 100 -9.48 10.64 8.62
C LYS A 100 -8.91 11.66 9.61
N PRO A 101 -8.19 12.70 9.14
CA PRO A 101 -7.68 13.74 10.02
C PRO A 101 -8.82 14.60 10.54
N ALA A 102 -8.97 14.73 11.86
CA ALA A 102 -10.04 15.52 12.49
C ALA A 102 -10.04 17.01 12.07
N HIS A 103 -8.86 17.56 11.77
CA HIS A 103 -8.69 18.95 11.35
C HIS A 103 -8.87 19.17 9.83
N ARG A 104 -9.09 18.09 9.05
CA ARG A 104 -9.39 18.14 7.62
C ARG A 104 -10.51 17.13 7.28
N PRO A 105 -11.79 17.48 7.57
CA PRO A 105 -12.90 16.54 7.42
C PRO A 105 -13.13 16.06 5.98
N ASN A 106 -12.67 16.84 4.99
CA ASN A 106 -12.77 16.50 3.56
C ASN A 106 -11.56 15.71 3.03
N SER A 107 -10.64 15.32 3.91
CA SER A 107 -9.44 14.55 3.55
C SER A 107 -9.54 13.16 4.15
N SER A 108 -9.15 12.16 3.37
CA SER A 108 -8.97 10.79 3.87
C SER A 108 -7.75 10.16 3.23
N THR A 109 -7.15 9.20 3.92
CA THR A 109 -6.13 8.33 3.35
C THR A 109 -6.51 6.90 3.62
N THR A 110 -6.73 6.13 2.57
CA THR A 110 -7.11 4.73 2.67
C THR A 110 -5.88 3.85 2.54
N ALA A 111 -5.67 2.98 3.52
CA ALA A 111 -4.69 1.90 3.43
C ALA A 111 -5.31 0.73 2.66
N ILE A 112 -4.67 0.33 1.58
CA ILE A 112 -5.12 -0.79 0.73
C ILE A 112 -4.00 -1.81 0.57
N ALA A 113 -4.33 -3.09 0.60
CA ALA A 113 -3.36 -4.15 0.36
C ALA A 113 -2.79 -4.04 -1.07
N ASN A 114 -1.48 -4.19 -1.21
CA ASN A 114 -0.90 -4.39 -2.53
C ASN A 114 -1.09 -5.87 -2.90
N VAL A 115 -2.05 -6.18 -3.76
CA VAL A 115 -2.34 -7.56 -4.19
C VAL A 115 -1.19 -8.26 -4.92
N SER A 116 -0.11 -7.54 -5.25
CA SER A 116 1.18 -8.08 -5.70
C SER A 116 2.29 -7.64 -4.74
N PRO A 117 2.29 -8.16 -3.50
CA PRO A 117 3.18 -7.69 -2.45
C PRO A 117 4.66 -7.94 -2.80
N ILE A 118 5.55 -7.13 -2.24
CA ILE A 118 7.01 -7.31 -2.37
C ILE A 118 7.47 -8.11 -1.15
N GLU A 119 7.09 -7.60 0.02
CA GLU A 119 7.22 -8.27 1.30
C GLU A 119 5.84 -8.49 1.90
N TRP A 120 5.78 -9.36 2.91
CA TRP A 120 4.57 -9.53 3.70
C TRP A 120 4.18 -8.19 4.33
N GLY A 121 2.88 -7.91 4.36
CA GLY A 121 2.38 -6.64 4.86
C GLY A 121 2.42 -5.50 3.85
N HIS A 122 2.93 -5.67 2.61
CA HIS A 122 3.04 -4.56 1.65
C HIS A 122 1.67 -3.97 1.29
N PHE A 123 1.42 -2.74 1.72
CA PHE A 123 0.21 -1.98 1.45
C PHE A 123 0.53 -0.60 0.84
N LEU A 124 -0.50 0.07 0.33
CA LEU A 124 -0.42 1.39 -0.26
C LEU A 124 -1.28 2.35 0.57
N LEU A 125 -0.79 3.57 0.77
CA LEU A 125 -1.58 4.69 1.28
C LEU A 125 -2.10 5.49 0.09
N VAL A 126 -3.42 5.57 -0.04
CA VAL A 126 -4.10 6.24 -1.15
C VAL A 126 -4.90 7.43 -0.61
N PRO A 127 -4.37 8.65 -0.78
CA PRO A 127 -5.12 9.87 -0.47
C PRO A 127 -6.38 9.99 -1.31
N ASN A 128 -7.50 10.27 -0.63
CA ASN A 128 -8.81 10.54 -1.20
C ASN A 128 -9.19 9.53 -2.31
N LEU A 129 -9.28 8.25 -1.94
CA LEU A 129 -9.58 7.13 -2.85
C LEU A 129 -10.71 7.44 -3.84
N GLU A 130 -11.80 8.03 -3.34
CA GLU A 130 -13.01 8.35 -4.09
C GLU A 130 -12.86 9.50 -5.10
N GLN A 131 -11.82 10.33 -5.00
CA GLN A 131 -11.64 11.49 -5.88
C GLN A 131 -11.16 11.11 -7.29
N ASN A 132 -10.79 9.84 -7.52
CA ASN A 132 -10.35 9.33 -8.83
C ASN A 132 -9.35 10.29 -9.50
N SER A 133 -8.32 10.67 -8.74
CA SER A 133 -7.32 11.65 -9.16
C SER A 133 -5.94 11.00 -9.29
N MET A 134 -5.06 11.70 -10.00
CA MET A 134 -3.64 11.34 -10.04
C MET A 134 -3.06 11.42 -8.62
N GLN A 135 -2.49 10.32 -8.16
CA GLN A 135 -1.89 10.23 -6.84
C GLN A 135 -0.57 11.00 -6.84
N LYS A 136 -0.58 12.19 -6.22
CA LYS A 136 0.57 13.10 -6.12
C LYS A 136 0.91 13.32 -4.65
N ILE A 137 2.19 13.33 -4.32
CA ILE A 137 2.63 13.75 -2.99
C ILE A 137 2.47 15.27 -2.91
N THR A 138 1.54 15.71 -2.07
CA THR A 138 1.31 17.12 -1.75
C THR A 138 1.65 17.40 -0.30
N ARG A 139 1.59 18.65 0.14
CA ARG A 139 1.78 19.00 1.56
C ARG A 139 0.79 18.24 2.46
N GLY A 140 -0.48 18.15 2.06
CA GLY A 140 -1.51 17.48 2.85
C GLY A 140 -1.29 15.97 2.97
N THR A 141 -0.74 15.32 1.93
CA THR A 141 -0.49 13.87 1.97
C THR A 141 0.75 13.51 2.81
N ARG A 142 1.68 14.45 3.01
CA ARG A 142 2.89 14.21 3.83
C ARG A 142 2.56 14.03 5.31
N GLU A 143 1.60 14.79 5.84
CA GLU A 143 1.21 14.76 7.26
C GLU A 143 0.57 13.43 7.72
N VAL A 144 0.24 12.54 6.78
CA VAL A 144 -0.27 11.20 7.08
C VAL A 144 0.85 10.15 7.05
N VAL A 145 1.97 10.47 6.38
CA VAL A 145 3.09 9.53 6.13
C VAL A 145 4.30 9.84 7.02
N PHE A 146 4.43 11.09 7.47
CA PHE A 146 5.51 11.61 8.32
C PHE A 146 4.92 12.43 9.47
#